data_AF-A0A661YCU2-F1
#
_entry.id   AF-A0A661YCU2-F1
#
_cell.length_a   1.000
_cell.length_b   1.000
_cell.length_c   1.000
_cell.angle_alpha   90.00
_cell.angle_beta   90.00
_cell.angle_gamma   90.00
#
_symmetry.space_group_name_H-M   'P 1'
#
loop_
_entity.id
_entity.type
_entity.pdbx_description
1 polymer ?
#
loop_
_entity_poly.entity_id
_entity_poly.type
_entity_poly.pdbx_seq_one_letter_code
_entity_poly.pdbx_strand_id
1 'polypeptide(L)' 'IPRLPGLISELQKEFSVKYNDGLQLITIRHYDKETINKLTAGKDILLEQRSRITVQMVVKDTGY' A
#
# COMPACT_ATOMS: atom_id res chain seq x y z
N ILE A 1 -15.55 19.14 -0.23
CA ILE A 1 -14.62 18.69 0.84
C ILE A 1 -14.41 17.19 0.65
N PRO A 2 -13.17 16.66 0.62
CA PRO A 2 -12.96 15.21 0.55
C PRO A 2 -13.71 14.53 1.70
N ARG A 3 -14.42 13.43 1.40
CA ARG A 3 -15.33 12.78 2.37
C ARG A 3 -14.59 12.00 3.47
N LEU A 4 -13.33 11.63 3.22
CA LEU A 4 -12.56 10.75 4.08
C LEU A 4 -12.14 11.40 5.43
N PRO A 5 -11.62 12.65 5.49
CA PRO A 5 -11.28 13.29 6.76
C PRO A 5 -12.49 13.45 7.70
N GLY A 6 -13.65 13.83 7.15
CA GLY A 6 -14.89 13.95 7.92
C GLY A 6 -15.34 12.61 8.50
N LEU A 7 -15.30 11.55 7.69
CA LEU A 7 -15.64 10.20 8.15
C LEU A 7 -14.70 9.70 9.26
N ILE A 8 -13.39 9.91 9.11
CA ILE A 8 -12.40 9.54 10.13
C ILE A 8 -12.69 10.29 11.44
N SER A 9 -12.95 11.60 11.36
CA SER A 9 -13.26 12.41 12.54
C SER A 9 -14.53 11.96 13.27
N GLU A 10 -15.56 11.52 12.54
CA GLU A 10 -16.78 10.97 13.15
C GLU A 10 -16.51 9.63 13.82
N LEU A 11 -15.82 8.70 13.14
CA LEU A 11 -15.49 7.38 13.68
C LEU A 11 -14.57 7.45 14.91
N GLN A 12 -13.66 8.43 14.96
CA GLN A 12 -12.75 8.62 16.09
C GLN A 12 -13.45 9.01 17.40
N LYS A 13 -14.72 9.44 17.35
CA LYS A 13 -15.51 9.72 18.56
C LYS A 13 -15.81 8.47 19.37
N GLU A 14 -15.96 7.33 18.69
CA GLU A 14 -16.39 6.06 19.29
C GLU A 14 -15.33 4.95 19.17
N PHE A 15 -14.37 5.08 18.25
CA PHE A 15 -13.38 4.04 17.95
C PHE A 15 -11.95 4.57 17.89
N SER A 16 -10.98 3.72 18.24
CA SER A 16 -9.57 3.99 17.93
C SER A 16 -9.33 3.70 16.44
N VAL A 17 -9.44 4.74 15.61
CA VAL A 17 -9.23 4.63 14.16
C VAL A 17 -7.73 4.72 13.86
N LYS A 18 -7.16 3.65 13.28
CA LYS A 18 -5.78 3.60 12.78
C LYS A 18 -5.78 3.44 11.27
N TYR A 19 -4.95 4.21 10.59
CA TYR A 19 -4.72 4.09 9.15
C TYR A 19 -3.28 4.48 8.81
N ASN A 20 -2.82 4.03 7.65
CA ASN A 20 -1.51 4.36 7.12
C ASN A 20 -1.68 5.32 5.94
N ASP A 21 -0.85 6.35 5.88
CA ASP A 21 -0.75 7.29 4.77
C ASP A 21 0.54 7.08 3.97
N GLY A 22 0.65 7.79 2.84
CA GLY A 22 1.84 7.74 1.98
C GLY A 22 2.10 6.38 1.34
N LEU A 23 1.05 5.56 1.16
CA LEU A 23 1.16 4.24 0.56
C LEU A 23 1.09 4.29 -0.97
N GLN A 24 1.75 3.34 -1.62
CA GLN A 24 1.66 3.10 -3.06
C GLN A 24 1.16 1.69 -3.34
N LEU A 25 0.29 1.55 -4.34
CA LEU A 25 -0.18 0.26 -4.85
C LEU A 25 0.58 -0.08 -6.13
N ILE A 26 1.40 -1.12 -6.09
CA ILE A 26 2.12 -1.65 -7.25
C ILE A 26 1.40 -2.89 -7.75
N THR A 27 1.09 -2.95 -9.05
CA THR A 27 0.53 -4.14 -9.69
C THR A 27 1.39 -4.51 -10.90
N ILE A 28 1.98 -5.71 -10.90
CA ILE A 28 2.85 -6.21 -11.97
C ILE A 28 2.19 -7.43 -12.60
N ARG A 29 2.00 -7.43 -13.92
CA ARG A 29 1.54 -8.59 -14.70
C ARG A 29 2.73 -9.30 -15.33
N HIS A 30 2.61 -10.61 -15.51
CA HIS A 30 3.67 -11.50 -16.00
C HIS A 30 4.98 -11.25 -15.26
N TYR A 31 4.90 -11.16 -13.94
CA TYR A 31 6.01 -10.74 -13.10
C TYR A 31 7.16 -11.74 -13.14
N ASP A 32 8.37 -11.21 -13.03
CA ASP A 32 9.57 -11.97 -12.68
C ASP A 32 10.21 -11.37 -11.42
N LYS A 33 11.21 -12.08 -10.89
CA LYS A 33 11.88 -11.67 -9.66
C LYS A 33 12.66 -10.36 -9.82
N GLU A 34 13.22 -10.12 -11.00
CA GLU A 34 14.01 -8.92 -11.28
C GLU A 34 13.15 -7.66 -11.25
N THR A 35 12.00 -7.69 -11.92
CA THR A 35 11.03 -6.60 -11.99
C THR A 35 10.46 -6.28 -10.61
N ILE A 36 10.13 -7.31 -9.80
CA ILE A 36 9.70 -7.11 -8.41
C ILE A 36 10.77 -6.37 -7.64
N ASN A 37 12.00 -6.89 -7.61
CA ASN A 37 13.10 -6.30 -6.85
C ASN A 37 13.38 -4.84 -7.24
N LYS A 38 13.35 -4.54 -8.55
CA LYS A 38 13.56 -3.18 -9.05
C LYS A 38 12.46 -2.22 -8.59
N LEU A 39 11.21 -2.65 -8.62
CA LEU A 39 10.06 -1.80 -8.28
C LEU A 39 9.85 -1.66 -6.77
N THR A 40 10.36 -2.58 -5.96
CA THR A 40 10.28 -2.54 -4.50
C THR A 40 11.57 -2.08 -3.83
N ALA A 41 12.62 -1.75 -4.60
CA ALA A 41 13.85 -1.17 -4.06
C ALA A 41 13.57 0.12 -3.29
N GLY A 42 14.09 0.22 -2.06
CA GLY A 42 13.86 1.36 -1.18
C GLY A 42 12.41 1.47 -0.67
N LYS A 43 11.66 0.36 -0.64
CA LYS A 43 10.27 0.35 -0.15
C LYS A 43 10.02 -0.81 0.78
N ASP A 44 9.27 -0.54 1.85
CA ASP A 44 8.73 -1.57 2.72
C ASP A 44 7.45 -2.14 2.09
N ILE A 45 7.39 -3.46 1.94
CA ILE A 45 6.20 -4.16 1.48
C ILE A 45 5.32 -4.46 2.70
N LEU A 46 4.16 -3.79 2.78
CA LEU A 46 3.21 -3.96 3.88
C LEU A 46 2.21 -5.07 3.64
N LEU A 47 1.84 -5.29 2.38
CA LEU A 47 0.96 -6.35 1.94
C LEU A 47 1.39 -6.84 0.57
N GLU A 48 1.39 -8.14 0.37
CA GLU A 48 1.64 -8.76 -0.92
C GLU A 48 0.58 -9.82 -1.23
N GLN A 49 0.02 -9.77 -2.43
CA GLN A 49 -0.88 -10.79 -2.96
C GLN A 49 -0.38 -11.25 -4.32
N ARG A 50 -0.26 -12.58 -4.49
CA ARG A 50 0.19 -13.19 -5.74
C ARG A 50 -0.90 -14.07 -6.35
N SER A 51 -1.00 -14.01 -7.68
CA SER A 51 -1.65 -15.00 -8.52
C SER A 51 -0.62 -15.62 -9.46
N ARG A 52 -1.08 -16.49 -10.38
CA ARG A 52 -0.21 -17.10 -11.40
C ARG A 52 0.45 -16.08 -12.32
N ILE A 53 -0.21 -14.95 -12.58
CA ILE A 53 0.26 -13.96 -13.57
C ILE A 53 0.40 -12.55 -13.01
N THR A 54 -0.07 -12.28 -11.79
CA THR A 54 -0.06 -10.94 -11.22
C THR A 54 0.50 -10.97 -9.81
N VAL A 55 1.32 -9.99 -9.47
CA VAL A 55 1.63 -9.64 -8.08
C VAL A 55 1.12 -8.23 -7.81
N GLN A 56 0.44 -8.06 -6.69
CA GLN A 56 -0.01 -6.78 -6.19
C GLN A 56 0.59 -6.54 -4.81
N MET A 57 1.16 -5.35 -4.60
CA MET A 57 1.85 -4.98 -3.38
C MET A 57 1.41 -3.62 -2.91
N VAL A 58 1.13 -3.49 -1.62
CA VAL A 58 1.01 -2.20 -0.94
C VAL A 58 2.36 -1.91 -0.31
N VAL A 59 2.97 -0.80 -0.71
CA VAL A 59 4.31 -0.42 -0.28
C VAL A 59 4.33 0.96 0.35
N LYS A 60 5.33 1.19 1.20
CA LYS A 60 5.65 2.51 1.75
C LYS A 60 7.12 2.82 1.47
N ASP A 61 7.41 4.07 1.10
CA ASP A 61 8.80 4.48 0.88
C ASP A 61 9.58 4.44 2.21
N THR A 62 10.80 3.89 2.19
CA THR A 62 11.64 3.83 3.39
C THR A 62 12.32 5.16 3.71
N GLY A 63 12.28 6.14 2.79
CA GLY A 63 12.70 7.51 3.05
C GLY A 63 14.23 7.73 3.07
N TYR A 64 15.02 6.78 2.56
CA TYR A 64 16.46 6.94 2.30
C TYR A 64 16.72 7.40 0.86
#